data_AF-A0AAD1MK02-F1
#
_entry.id   AF-A0AAD1MK02-F1
#
_cell.length_a   1.000
_cell.length_b   1.000
_cell.length_c   1.000
_cell.angle_alpha   90.00
_cell.angle_beta   90.00
_cell.angle_gamma   90.00
#
_symmetry.space_group_name_H-M   'P 1'
#
loop_
_entity.id
_entity.type
_entity.pdbx_description
1 polymer ?
#
loop_
_entity_poly.entity_id
_entity_poly.type
_entity_poly.pdbx_seq_one_letter_code
_entity_poly.pdbx_strand_id
1 'polypeptide(L)'
;MTYGKELLPDDVRNRIDRAIDDSAPAWQQFVDDNRAPRSPQDEPGPSLVLKYTSSEYAKKYRTCPNDGIFIGCKNFTWGKAVYVTGVEEPLSTAIYGRAGLVAQLDLTPGWRVFDARDKAKYGLYLEWLRLQPAYDDAVLTVHTDHWLHGLRNDFREQFAIDVVLCRPDEFDSRGWYTDPTDTWACVSDWNIGPAVAPAQRQLASYAYSWRFDEVRLTVVPEEEFLGPKDPTTVRPPSQPPRRVAQLEVSGSRPVAPDLRRAYWLHQVVGVPS
;
A
#
# COMPACT_ATOMS: atom_id res chain seq x y z
N MET A 1 -18.59 11.61 -22.55
CA MET A 1 -17.73 12.08 -21.45
C MET A 1 -16.31 11.72 -21.81
N THR A 2 -15.45 12.72 -21.94
CA THR A 2 -14.04 12.55 -22.27
C THR A 2 -13.31 12.12 -21.00
N TYR A 3 -12.96 10.84 -20.89
CA TYR A 3 -11.86 10.42 -20.02
C TYR A 3 -10.57 10.96 -20.66
N GLY A 4 -10.01 12.02 -20.11
CA GLY A 4 -8.85 12.66 -20.69
C GLY A 4 -8.11 13.51 -19.68
N LYS A 5 -6.79 13.31 -19.60
CA LYS A 5 -5.86 14.11 -18.80
C LYS A 5 -5.78 15.51 -19.43
N GLU A 6 -6.07 16.55 -18.65
CA GLU A 6 -5.90 17.92 -19.12
C GLU A 6 -4.42 18.31 -19.13
N LEU A 7 -4.02 19.14 -20.10
CA LEU A 7 -2.70 19.74 -20.11
C LEU A 7 -2.63 20.74 -18.95
N LEU A 8 -1.91 20.35 -17.89
CA LEU A 8 -1.72 21.19 -16.72
C LEU A 8 -1.03 22.51 -17.08
N PRO A 9 -1.35 23.61 -16.37
CA PRO A 9 -0.48 24.77 -16.30
C PRO A 9 0.97 24.36 -15.98
N ASP A 10 1.93 24.96 -16.68
CA ASP A 10 3.36 24.58 -16.58
C ASP A 10 3.89 24.75 -15.16
N ASP A 11 3.38 25.70 -14.38
CA ASP A 11 3.79 25.94 -13.00
C ASP A 11 3.37 24.79 -12.06
N VAL A 12 2.14 24.27 -12.21
CA VAL A 12 1.64 23.13 -11.43
C VAL A 12 2.41 21.87 -11.77
N ARG A 13 2.63 21.61 -13.08
CA ARG A 13 3.44 20.47 -13.55
C ARG A 13 4.85 20.51 -12.95
N ASN A 14 5.54 21.64 -13.07
CA ASN A 14 6.90 21.79 -12.58
C ASN A 14 7.01 21.63 -11.05
N ARG A 15 5.99 22.09 -10.31
CA ARG A 15 5.93 21.91 -8.84
C ARG A 15 5.73 20.44 -8.47
N ILE A 16 4.92 19.69 -9.22
CA ILE A 16 4.74 18.25 -8.99
C ILE A 16 5.99 17.47 -9.35
N ASP A 17 6.63 17.76 -10.49
CA ASP A 17 7.89 17.12 -10.88
C ASP A 17 8.99 17.37 -9.83
N ARG A 18 9.10 18.61 -9.32
CA ARG A 18 10.01 18.90 -8.21
C ARG A 18 9.65 18.14 -6.94
N ALA A 19 8.36 18.06 -6.58
CA ALA A 19 7.92 17.28 -5.43
C ALA A 19 8.26 15.79 -5.57
N ILE A 20 8.29 15.26 -6.79
CA ILE A 20 8.71 13.90 -7.08
C ILE A 20 10.22 13.74 -6.82
N ASP A 21 11.04 14.65 -7.36
CA ASP A 21 12.48 14.64 -7.13
C ASP A 21 12.82 14.80 -5.63
N ASP A 22 12.13 15.72 -4.94
CA ASP A 22 12.26 15.98 -3.49
C ASP A 22 11.74 14.82 -2.62
N SER A 23 11.09 13.80 -3.20
CA SER A 23 10.64 12.59 -2.48
C SER A 23 11.66 11.46 -2.52
N ALA A 24 12.71 11.55 -3.35
CA ALA A 24 13.73 10.52 -3.46
C ALA A 24 14.44 10.20 -2.12
N PRO A 25 14.81 11.19 -1.26
CA PRO A 25 15.45 10.87 0.02
C PRO A 25 14.54 10.05 0.96
N ALA A 26 13.24 10.37 0.97
CA ALA A 26 12.27 9.67 1.80
C ALA A 26 12.05 8.22 1.36
N TRP A 27 12.12 7.97 0.05
CA TRP A 27 12.13 6.62 -0.50
C TRP A 27 13.38 5.85 -0.15
N GLN A 28 14.54 6.48 -0.29
CA GLN A 28 15.82 5.86 0.04
C GLN A 28 15.85 5.45 1.51
N GLN A 29 15.35 6.31 2.40
CA GLN A 29 15.19 6.00 3.83
C GLN A 29 14.30 4.77 4.04
N PHE A 30 13.10 4.74 3.43
CA PHE A 30 12.21 3.57 3.51
C PHE A 30 12.90 2.29 3.03
N VAL A 31 13.63 2.35 1.92
CA VAL A 31 14.37 1.23 1.36
C VAL A 31 15.43 0.72 2.33
N ASP A 32 16.24 1.63 2.88
CA ASP A 32 17.37 1.32 3.74
C ASP A 32 16.92 0.79 5.11
N ASP A 33 15.86 1.38 5.66
CA ASP A 33 15.23 0.92 6.90
C ASP A 33 14.70 -0.51 6.77
N ASN A 34 14.41 -0.99 5.56
CA ASN A 34 13.81 -2.30 5.34
C ASN A 34 14.76 -3.33 4.70
N ARG A 35 16.07 -3.07 4.66
CA ARG A 35 17.04 -4.03 4.12
C ARG A 35 17.19 -5.28 4.98
N ALA A 36 16.97 -6.45 4.40
CA ALA A 36 17.33 -7.70 5.06
C ALA A 36 18.87 -7.79 5.21
N PRO A 37 19.40 -8.38 6.29
CA PRO A 37 20.82 -8.74 6.33
C PRO A 37 21.09 -9.88 5.33
N ARG A 38 22.04 -9.74 4.40
CA ARG A 38 22.33 -10.81 3.40
C ARG A 38 22.93 -12.07 4.02
N SER A 39 23.57 -11.90 5.17
CA SER A 39 24.09 -12.95 6.04
C SER A 39 24.12 -12.40 7.47
N PRO A 40 24.38 -13.24 8.50
CA PRO A 40 24.64 -12.76 9.86
C PRO A 40 25.86 -11.82 9.99
N GLN A 41 26.56 -11.53 8.88
CA GLN A 41 27.82 -10.78 8.82
C GLN A 41 27.67 -9.44 8.05
N ASP A 42 26.50 -8.79 8.17
CA ASP A 42 26.26 -7.35 7.95
C ASP A 42 26.42 -6.76 6.53
N GLU A 43 26.40 -7.55 5.45
CA GLU A 43 26.17 -6.95 4.13
C GLU A 43 24.70 -6.54 3.96
N PRO A 44 24.40 -5.32 3.47
CA PRO A 44 23.03 -4.89 3.17
C PRO A 44 22.44 -5.77 2.06
N GLY A 45 21.39 -6.50 2.41
CA GLY A 45 20.64 -7.34 1.49
C GLY A 45 19.49 -6.61 0.78
N PRO A 46 18.57 -7.37 0.16
CA PRO A 46 17.43 -6.80 -0.54
C PRO A 46 16.52 -6.03 0.42
N SER A 47 15.85 -4.99 -0.08
CA SER A 47 14.79 -4.32 0.69
C SER A 47 13.57 -5.23 0.72
N LEU A 48 13.09 -5.54 1.93
CA LEU A 48 11.93 -6.39 2.14
C LEU A 48 10.70 -5.53 2.38
N VAL A 49 9.57 -5.98 1.84
CA VAL A 49 8.29 -5.32 2.05
C VAL A 49 7.25 -6.36 2.39
N LEU A 50 6.23 -5.92 3.13
CA LEU A 50 5.15 -6.74 3.61
C LEU A 50 3.83 -6.33 2.94
N LYS A 51 3.11 -7.29 2.38
CA LYS A 51 1.72 -7.11 1.96
C LYS A 51 0.77 -7.95 2.79
N TYR A 52 -0.25 -7.33 3.37
CA TYR A 52 -1.36 -8.06 3.96
C TYR A 52 -2.30 -8.65 2.90
N THR A 53 -2.71 -9.90 3.13
CA THR A 53 -3.64 -10.60 2.25
C THR A 53 -4.63 -11.45 3.04
N SER A 54 -5.86 -11.56 2.51
CA SER A 54 -6.84 -12.51 3.05
C SER A 54 -6.28 -13.93 3.00
N SER A 55 -6.56 -14.72 4.03
CA SER A 55 -6.07 -16.09 4.20
C SER A 55 -6.45 -17.01 3.03
N GLU A 56 -7.57 -16.73 2.35
CA GLU A 56 -8.02 -17.47 1.17
C GLU A 56 -7.03 -17.35 -0.01
N TYR A 57 -6.36 -16.19 -0.15
CA TYR A 57 -5.36 -15.95 -1.19
C TYR A 57 -3.95 -16.36 -0.73
N ALA A 58 -3.68 -16.32 0.58
CA ALA A 58 -2.40 -16.76 1.17
C ALA A 58 -2.05 -18.21 0.81
N LYS A 59 -3.04 -19.10 0.68
CA LYS A 59 -2.82 -20.51 0.30
C LYS A 59 -2.13 -20.65 -1.07
N LYS A 60 -2.37 -19.73 -2.02
CA LYS A 60 -1.77 -19.78 -3.36
C LYS A 60 -0.25 -19.60 -3.32
N TYR A 61 0.23 -18.78 -2.38
CA TYR A 61 1.65 -18.53 -2.17
C TYR A 61 2.40 -19.67 -1.48
N ARG A 62 1.68 -20.66 -0.92
CA ARG A 62 2.31 -21.89 -0.39
C ARG A 62 2.75 -22.85 -1.50
N THR A 63 2.10 -22.81 -2.65
CA THR A 63 2.32 -23.76 -3.76
C THR A 63 2.95 -23.12 -4.99
N CYS A 64 2.75 -21.82 -5.20
CA CYS A 64 3.29 -21.05 -6.32
C CYS A 64 3.84 -19.71 -5.81
N PRO A 65 5.07 -19.68 -5.24
CA PRO A 65 5.63 -18.47 -4.61
C PRO A 65 6.03 -17.34 -5.60
N ASN A 66 5.91 -17.56 -6.92
CA ASN A 66 6.63 -16.74 -7.91
C ASN A 66 5.75 -16.02 -8.94
N ASP A 67 4.42 -15.97 -8.77
CA ASP A 67 3.59 -15.15 -9.67
C ASP A 67 3.70 -13.64 -9.37
N GLY A 68 4.50 -13.27 -8.37
CA GLY A 68 4.59 -11.90 -7.85
C GLY A 68 3.45 -11.56 -6.90
N ILE A 69 3.34 -10.29 -6.52
CA ILE A 69 2.29 -9.84 -5.60
C ILE A 69 1.06 -9.36 -6.36
N PHE A 70 -0.14 -9.81 -5.96
CA PHE A 70 -1.39 -9.36 -6.60
C PHE A 70 -1.53 -7.83 -6.61
N ILE A 71 -2.01 -7.27 -7.72
CA ILE A 71 -2.26 -5.83 -7.86
C ILE A 71 -3.67 -5.49 -7.37
N GLY A 72 -3.75 -4.74 -6.26
CA GLY A 72 -5.01 -4.19 -5.76
C GLY A 72 -5.60 -3.20 -6.76
N CYS A 73 -6.90 -3.32 -7.04
CA CYS A 73 -7.58 -2.52 -8.06
C CYS A 73 -8.94 -1.97 -7.63
N LYS A 74 -9.40 -2.24 -6.40
CA LYS A 74 -10.73 -1.82 -5.90
C LYS A 74 -10.61 -1.25 -4.48
N ASN A 75 -11.13 -0.03 -4.28
CA ASN A 75 -11.25 0.65 -2.98
C ASN A 75 -9.93 1.02 -2.28
N PHE A 76 -8.84 1.17 -3.03
CA PHE A 76 -7.57 1.57 -2.44
C PHE A 76 -7.24 3.03 -2.70
N THR A 77 -6.65 3.68 -1.69
CA THR A 77 -6.43 5.13 -1.60
C THR A 77 -5.78 5.74 -2.82
N TRP A 78 -4.85 5.03 -3.47
CA TRP A 78 -4.02 5.52 -4.58
C TRP A 78 -4.27 4.77 -5.89
N GLY A 79 -5.45 4.17 -6.01
CA GLY A 79 -5.88 3.45 -7.20
C GLY A 79 -5.16 2.09 -7.36
N LYS A 80 -4.82 1.75 -8.60
CA LYS A 80 -4.29 0.43 -8.96
C LYS A 80 -2.82 0.31 -8.57
N ALA A 81 -2.49 -0.58 -7.64
CA ALA A 81 -1.12 -0.77 -7.16
C ALA A 81 -0.96 -2.05 -6.34
N VAL A 82 0.29 -2.40 -6.06
CA VAL A 82 0.58 -3.24 -4.91
C VAL A 82 0.81 -2.35 -3.70
N TYR A 83 -0.05 -2.50 -2.69
CA TYR A 83 0.07 -1.80 -1.41
C TYR A 83 0.88 -2.67 -0.47
N VAL A 84 2.00 -2.13 0.01
CA VAL A 84 2.91 -2.77 0.94
C VAL A 84 3.29 -1.81 2.07
N THR A 85 3.79 -2.35 3.17
CA THR A 85 4.45 -1.60 4.24
C THR A 85 5.87 -2.14 4.44
N GLY A 86 6.67 -1.41 5.22
CA GLY A 86 7.98 -1.88 5.66
C GLY A 86 7.84 -3.09 6.59
N VAL A 87 8.82 -4.00 6.57
CA VAL A 87 8.89 -5.10 7.52
C VAL A 87 9.17 -4.64 8.96
N GLU A 88 9.64 -3.39 9.15
CA GLU A 88 9.79 -2.73 10.45
C GLU A 88 8.51 -2.09 10.99
N GLU A 89 7.48 -1.98 10.16
CA GLU A 89 6.18 -1.42 10.52
C GLU A 89 5.08 -2.50 10.33
N PRO A 90 5.22 -3.72 10.91
CA PRO A 90 4.39 -4.88 10.54
C PRO A 90 3.04 -4.90 11.27
N LEU A 91 2.45 -3.74 11.55
CA LEU A 91 1.10 -3.69 12.07
C LEU A 91 0.12 -4.08 10.96
N SER A 92 -0.85 -4.91 11.31
CA SER A 92 -1.80 -5.51 10.37
C SER A 92 -2.75 -4.49 9.71
N THR A 93 -3.84 -4.95 9.10
CA THR A 93 -4.89 -4.05 8.64
C THR A 93 -6.22 -4.60 9.09
N ALA A 94 -7.14 -3.71 9.46
CA ALA A 94 -8.49 -4.11 9.86
C ALA A 94 -9.26 -4.84 8.73
N ILE A 95 -8.87 -4.62 7.45
CA ILE A 95 -9.55 -5.15 6.27
C ILE A 95 -8.78 -6.29 5.56
N TYR A 96 -7.45 -6.25 5.48
CA TYR A 96 -6.67 -7.18 4.66
C TYR A 96 -5.99 -8.33 5.44
N GLY A 97 -6.30 -8.48 6.74
CA GLY A 97 -6.16 -9.75 7.45
C GLY A 97 -4.77 -10.10 7.99
N ARG A 98 -4.71 -11.30 8.59
CA ARG A 98 -3.69 -11.85 9.51
C ARG A 98 -2.54 -12.62 8.84
N ALA A 99 -2.36 -12.44 7.55
CA ALA A 99 -1.31 -13.12 6.79
C ALA A 99 -0.53 -12.09 5.97
N GLY A 100 0.78 -12.08 6.21
CA GLY A 100 1.74 -11.24 5.51
C GLY A 100 2.43 -12.01 4.39
N LEU A 101 2.53 -11.38 3.23
CA LEU A 101 3.46 -11.79 2.19
C LEU A 101 4.69 -10.90 2.30
N VAL A 102 5.84 -11.48 2.64
CA VAL A 102 7.12 -10.77 2.58
C VAL A 102 7.75 -11.05 1.23
N ALA A 103 8.20 -10.00 0.56
CA ALA A 103 8.87 -10.12 -0.73
C ALA A 103 10.08 -9.19 -0.80
N GLN A 104 10.98 -9.48 -1.73
CA GLN A 104 12.04 -8.57 -2.11
C GLN A 104 11.47 -7.54 -3.07
N LEU A 105 11.76 -6.26 -2.83
CA LEU A 105 11.42 -5.20 -3.75
C LEU A 105 12.53 -5.03 -4.80
N ASP A 106 12.17 -5.10 -6.08
CA ASP A 106 13.08 -4.80 -7.17
C ASP A 106 13.39 -3.30 -7.21
N LEU A 107 14.66 -2.94 -7.02
CA LEU A 107 15.13 -1.56 -6.96
C LEU A 107 15.86 -1.12 -8.24
N THR A 108 15.43 -1.56 -9.43
CA THR A 108 15.96 -1.02 -10.70
C THR A 108 16.08 0.50 -10.64
N PRO A 109 17.21 1.13 -11.02
CA PRO A 109 17.41 2.57 -10.86
C PRO A 109 16.31 3.44 -11.49
N GLY A 110 16.11 4.63 -10.92
CA GLY A 110 15.26 5.67 -11.50
C GLY A 110 13.80 5.67 -11.06
N TRP A 111 13.50 5.19 -9.84
CA TRP A 111 12.16 5.24 -9.27
C TRP A 111 11.69 6.69 -9.15
N ARG A 112 10.54 7.00 -9.74
CA ARG A 112 9.85 8.27 -9.52
C ARG A 112 8.90 8.13 -8.34
N VAL A 113 9.16 8.88 -7.28
CA VAL A 113 8.46 8.72 -6.00
C VAL A 113 7.65 9.95 -5.72
N PHE A 114 6.43 9.79 -5.22
CA PHE A 114 5.65 10.90 -4.68
C PHE A 114 5.33 10.65 -3.21
N ASP A 115 5.88 11.48 -2.31
CA ASP A 115 5.63 11.35 -0.87
C ASP A 115 4.39 12.12 -0.44
N ALA A 116 3.24 11.45 -0.43
CA ALA A 116 1.98 12.01 0.00
C ALA A 116 1.80 12.05 1.54
N ARG A 117 2.80 11.64 2.33
CA ARG A 117 2.82 11.86 3.79
C ARG A 117 3.13 13.32 4.12
N ASP A 118 3.85 14.00 3.24
CA ASP A 118 4.08 15.43 3.31
C ASP A 118 2.82 16.20 2.87
N LYS A 119 2.29 17.04 3.77
CA LYS A 119 1.08 17.83 3.52
C LYS A 119 1.23 18.79 2.34
N ALA A 120 2.41 19.34 2.10
CA ALA A 120 2.65 20.23 0.97
C ALA A 120 2.56 19.48 -0.35
N LYS A 121 3.16 18.29 -0.42
CA LYS A 121 3.12 17.42 -1.61
C LYS A 121 1.71 16.87 -1.84
N TYR A 122 1.04 16.36 -0.80
CA TYR A 122 -0.38 15.99 -0.87
C TYR A 122 -1.26 17.15 -1.36
N GLY A 123 -0.99 18.38 -0.93
CA GLY A 123 -1.66 19.58 -1.42
C GLY A 123 -1.52 19.79 -2.93
N LEU A 124 -0.37 19.45 -3.52
CA LEU A 124 -0.17 19.50 -4.98
C LEU A 124 -1.03 18.47 -5.72
N TYR A 125 -1.22 17.28 -5.15
CA TYR A 125 -2.16 16.30 -5.71
C TYR A 125 -3.60 16.84 -5.68
N LEU A 126 -4.03 17.49 -4.58
CA LEU A 126 -5.36 18.08 -4.51
C LEU A 126 -5.54 19.27 -5.49
N GLU A 127 -4.49 20.05 -5.69
CA GLU A 127 -4.46 21.11 -6.70
C GLU A 127 -4.61 20.53 -8.11
N TRP A 128 -3.82 19.49 -8.44
CA TRP A 128 -3.94 18.74 -9.69
C TRP A 128 -5.34 18.15 -9.89
N LEU A 129 -5.92 17.56 -8.84
CA LEU A 129 -7.21 16.89 -8.87
C LEU A 129 -8.34 17.86 -9.24
N ARG A 130 -8.32 19.08 -8.69
CA ARG A 130 -9.30 20.14 -8.99
C ARG A 130 -9.23 20.66 -10.42
N LEU A 131 -8.08 20.50 -11.07
CA LEU A 131 -7.88 20.90 -12.46
C LEU A 131 -8.35 19.84 -13.46
N GLN A 132 -8.85 18.69 -13.00
CA GLN A 132 -9.30 17.65 -13.92
C GLN A 132 -10.72 17.93 -14.41
N PRO A 133 -11.03 17.72 -15.71
CA PRO A 133 -12.36 17.96 -16.27
C PRO A 133 -13.47 17.17 -15.56
N ALA A 134 -13.13 15.98 -15.04
CA ALA A 134 -14.06 15.12 -14.34
C ALA A 134 -14.17 15.43 -12.83
N TYR A 135 -13.54 16.50 -12.33
CA TYR A 135 -13.50 16.78 -10.89
C TYR A 135 -14.89 16.93 -10.26
N ASP A 136 -15.74 17.77 -10.84
CA ASP A 136 -17.09 18.03 -10.30
C ASP A 136 -17.93 16.74 -10.28
N ASP A 137 -17.90 15.96 -11.36
CA ASP A 137 -18.55 14.66 -11.42
C ASP A 137 -17.98 13.71 -10.37
N ALA A 138 -16.65 13.67 -10.24
CA ALA A 138 -15.96 12.77 -9.32
C ALA A 138 -16.31 13.03 -7.85
N VAL A 139 -16.53 14.28 -7.45
CA VAL A 139 -16.80 14.63 -6.04
C VAL A 139 -18.29 14.73 -5.69
N LEU A 140 -19.18 14.85 -6.68
CA LEU A 140 -20.62 15.01 -6.45
C LEU A 140 -21.44 13.74 -6.74
N THR A 141 -20.87 12.74 -7.41
CA THR A 141 -21.59 11.52 -7.78
C THR A 141 -21.65 10.47 -6.67
N VAL A 142 -22.67 9.61 -6.71
CA VAL A 142 -22.75 8.42 -5.82
C VAL A 142 -21.63 7.40 -6.09
N HIS A 143 -20.94 7.53 -7.23
CA HIS A 143 -19.82 6.69 -7.64
C HIS A 143 -18.46 7.35 -7.40
N THR A 144 -18.35 8.30 -6.45
CA THR A 144 -17.12 9.05 -6.16
C THR A 144 -15.88 8.15 -6.04
N ASP A 145 -16.00 7.01 -5.37
CA ASP A 145 -14.88 6.07 -5.22
C ASP A 145 -14.33 5.62 -6.58
N HIS A 146 -15.20 5.25 -7.52
CA HIS A 146 -14.80 4.82 -8.86
C HIS A 146 -14.03 5.92 -9.60
N TRP A 147 -14.56 7.14 -9.59
CA TRP A 147 -13.96 8.27 -10.29
C TRP A 147 -12.65 8.73 -9.66
N LEU A 148 -12.61 8.88 -8.34
CA LEU A 148 -11.38 9.27 -7.64
C LEU A 148 -10.29 8.19 -7.75
N HIS A 149 -10.63 6.91 -7.88
CA HIS A 149 -9.63 5.89 -8.20
C HIS A 149 -9.06 6.09 -9.60
N GLY A 150 -9.92 6.35 -10.59
CA GLY A 150 -9.49 6.65 -11.96
C GLY A 150 -8.53 7.85 -12.00
N LEU A 151 -8.91 8.95 -11.37
CA LEU A 151 -8.09 10.17 -11.34
C LEU A 151 -6.74 9.97 -10.63
N ARG A 152 -6.66 9.09 -9.62
CA ARG A 152 -5.36 8.77 -8.99
C ARG A 152 -4.46 7.92 -9.86
N ASN A 153 -5.04 7.00 -10.64
CA ASN A 153 -4.30 6.31 -11.68
C ASN A 153 -3.80 7.30 -12.72
N ASP A 154 -4.66 8.20 -13.18
CA ASP A 154 -4.32 9.22 -14.17
C ASP A 154 -3.18 10.12 -13.68
N PHE A 155 -3.21 10.54 -12.41
CA PHE A 155 -2.12 11.30 -11.78
C PHE A 155 -0.80 10.53 -11.85
N ARG A 156 -0.79 9.27 -11.39
CA ARG A 156 0.43 8.44 -11.37
C ARG A 156 0.95 8.18 -12.77
N GLU A 157 0.08 7.94 -13.74
CA GLU A 157 0.46 7.79 -15.14
C GLU A 157 0.99 9.08 -15.76
N GLN A 158 0.37 10.23 -15.48
CA GLN A 158 0.77 11.53 -16.03
C GLN A 158 2.19 11.92 -15.63
N PHE A 159 2.60 11.53 -14.42
CA PHE A 159 3.92 11.83 -13.86
C PHE A 159 4.84 10.61 -13.78
N ALA A 160 4.41 9.48 -14.35
CA ALA A 160 5.09 8.18 -14.29
C ALA A 160 5.61 7.81 -12.89
N ILE A 161 4.78 8.01 -11.87
CA ILE A 161 5.13 7.75 -10.47
C ILE A 161 5.20 6.24 -10.25
N ASP A 162 6.38 5.71 -9.94
CA ASP A 162 6.59 4.31 -9.59
C ASP A 162 6.09 4.00 -8.18
N VAL A 163 6.19 4.93 -7.23
CA VAL A 163 5.71 4.75 -5.85
C VAL A 163 5.04 6.00 -5.31
N VAL A 164 3.90 5.79 -4.65
CA VAL A 164 3.38 6.79 -3.72
C VAL A 164 3.65 6.32 -2.29
N LEU A 165 4.40 7.11 -1.52
CA LEU A 165 4.48 6.92 -0.07
C LEU A 165 3.28 7.61 0.57
N CYS A 166 2.57 6.91 1.44
CA CYS A 166 1.37 7.40 2.08
C CYS A 166 1.25 6.92 3.51
N ARG A 167 0.42 7.61 4.29
CA ARG A 167 -0.01 7.09 5.59
C ARG A 167 -1.17 6.12 5.37
N PRO A 168 -1.34 5.12 6.25
CA PRO A 168 -2.55 4.33 6.27
C PRO A 168 -3.78 5.24 6.42
N ASP A 169 -4.79 5.03 5.58
CA ASP A 169 -6.07 5.74 5.63
C ASP A 169 -7.13 4.97 6.42
N GLU A 170 -6.86 3.71 6.74
CA GLU A 170 -7.60 2.87 7.65
C GLU A 170 -6.75 2.62 8.90
N PHE A 171 -7.14 3.23 10.01
CA PHE A 171 -6.52 3.00 11.32
C PHE A 171 -7.60 2.92 12.39
N ASP A 172 -7.39 2.05 13.37
CA ASP A 172 -8.21 2.05 14.57
C ASP A 172 -7.74 3.16 15.51
N SER A 173 -8.67 3.75 16.28
CA SER A 173 -8.36 4.87 17.16
C SER A 173 -7.36 4.54 18.27
N ARG A 174 -7.00 3.26 18.45
CA ARG A 174 -6.07 2.78 19.47
C ARG A 174 -4.74 2.28 18.89
N GLY A 175 -4.55 2.35 17.56
CA GLY A 175 -3.32 1.95 16.88
C GLY A 175 -2.97 0.47 17.07
N TRP A 176 -3.97 -0.38 17.27
CA TRP A 176 -3.79 -1.81 17.51
C TRP A 176 -3.42 -2.56 16.24
N TYR A 177 -4.08 -2.23 15.15
CA TYR A 177 -3.89 -2.90 13.87
C TYR A 177 -3.05 -2.07 12.94
N THR A 178 -3.11 -0.74 12.99
CA THR A 178 -2.36 0.10 12.07
C THR A 178 -1.97 1.40 12.77
N ASP A 179 -0.68 1.72 12.81
CA ASP A 179 -0.24 2.99 13.38
C ASP A 179 -0.37 4.09 12.31
N PRO A 180 -1.10 5.19 12.57
CA PRO A 180 -1.26 6.28 11.60
C PRO A 180 0.06 7.00 11.24
N THR A 181 1.16 6.66 11.93
CA THR A 181 2.51 7.11 11.61
C THR A 181 3.28 6.19 10.66
N ASP A 182 2.81 4.96 10.46
CA ASP A 182 3.43 3.99 9.56
C ASP A 182 3.48 4.50 8.12
N THR A 183 4.42 3.94 7.36
CA THR A 183 4.65 4.22 5.96
C THR A 183 4.14 3.08 5.11
N TRP A 184 3.19 3.43 4.24
CA TRP A 184 2.72 2.54 3.19
C TRP A 184 3.28 2.99 1.85
N ALA A 185 3.67 2.02 1.04
CA ALA A 185 4.12 2.21 -0.32
C ALA A 185 3.09 1.62 -1.29
N CYS A 186 2.58 2.47 -2.16
CA CYS A 186 1.72 2.12 -3.27
C CYS A 186 2.59 1.97 -4.52
N VAL A 187 3.00 0.74 -4.82
CA VAL A 187 3.93 0.43 -5.92
C VAL A 187 3.15 0.26 -7.23
N SER A 188 3.53 1.06 -8.23
CA SER A 188 3.05 0.98 -9.61
C SER A 188 3.68 -0.19 -10.32
N ASP A 189 2.84 -0.89 -11.07
CA ASP A 189 3.31 -1.74 -12.15
C ASP A 189 2.85 -1.12 -13.47
N TRP A 190 3.59 -1.34 -14.54
CA TRP A 190 3.39 -0.70 -15.84
C TRP A 190 3.17 -1.77 -16.92
N ASN A 191 2.23 -1.55 -17.84
CA ASN A 191 1.94 -2.48 -18.94
C ASN A 191 3.14 -2.68 -19.89
N ILE A 192 4.10 -1.76 -19.88
CA ILE A 192 5.24 -1.72 -20.78
C ILE A 192 6.50 -1.46 -19.95
N GLY A 193 7.62 -2.12 -20.30
CA GLY A 193 8.89 -2.05 -19.57
C GLY A 193 9.51 -0.64 -19.54
N PRO A 194 10.58 -0.45 -18.74
CA PRO A 194 11.15 0.87 -18.43
C PRO A 194 11.72 1.62 -19.64
N ALA A 195 11.92 0.95 -20.79
CA ALA A 195 12.44 1.55 -22.01
C ALA A 195 11.48 2.53 -22.72
N VAL A 196 10.20 2.56 -22.33
CA VAL A 196 9.22 3.51 -22.89
C VAL A 196 9.18 4.79 -22.07
N ALA A 197 9.07 5.92 -22.78
CA ALA A 197 9.05 7.26 -22.20
C ALA A 197 7.95 7.36 -21.12
N PRO A 198 8.25 7.99 -19.96
CA PRO A 198 7.32 8.20 -18.84
C PRO A 198 5.88 8.57 -19.25
N ALA A 199 5.72 9.51 -20.18
CA ALA A 199 4.43 10.02 -20.62
C ALA A 199 3.54 9.02 -21.40
N GLN A 200 4.11 7.88 -21.81
CA GLN A 200 3.40 6.83 -22.56
C GLN A 200 3.12 5.60 -21.70
N ARG A 201 3.54 5.59 -20.44
CA ARG A 201 3.34 4.45 -19.55
C ARG A 201 1.91 4.44 -19.02
N GLN A 202 1.29 3.27 -19.05
CA GLN A 202 -0.01 3.01 -18.45
C GLN A 202 0.13 1.96 -17.36
N LEU A 203 -0.61 2.13 -16.26
CA LEU A 203 -0.56 1.20 -15.15
C LEU A 203 -0.98 -0.20 -15.62
N ALA A 204 -0.26 -1.21 -15.15
CA ALA A 204 -0.43 -2.59 -15.56
C ALA A 204 -1.88 -3.03 -15.41
N SER A 205 -2.44 -3.73 -16.40
CA SER A 205 -3.79 -4.31 -16.35
C SER A 205 -3.81 -5.74 -15.78
N TYR A 206 -2.63 -6.38 -15.64
CA TYR A 206 -2.47 -7.75 -15.15
C TYR A 206 -2.87 -7.92 -13.67
N ALA A 207 -2.96 -9.19 -13.25
CA ALA A 207 -3.37 -9.58 -11.90
C ALA A 207 -2.22 -9.48 -10.88
N TYR A 208 -0.96 -9.62 -11.29
CA TYR A 208 0.19 -9.66 -10.40
C TYR A 208 1.31 -8.75 -10.87
N SER A 209 2.14 -8.30 -9.91
CA SER A 209 3.25 -7.40 -10.15
C SER A 209 4.59 -8.13 -10.15
N TRP A 210 5.42 -7.81 -11.14
CA TRP A 210 6.78 -8.33 -11.31
C TRP A 210 7.84 -7.48 -10.58
N ARG A 211 7.44 -6.39 -9.92
CA ARG A 211 8.32 -5.57 -9.07
C ARG A 211 8.71 -6.25 -7.75
N PHE A 212 8.21 -7.45 -7.51
CA PHE A 212 8.37 -8.18 -6.26
C PHE A 212 8.88 -9.59 -6.54
N ASP A 213 10.06 -9.87 -6.03
CA ASP A 213 10.73 -11.16 -6.17
C ASP A 213 10.63 -11.97 -4.87
N GLU A 214 10.78 -13.29 -5.00
CA GLU A 214 10.76 -14.24 -3.88
C GLU A 214 9.61 -14.00 -2.89
N VAL A 215 8.37 -13.94 -3.38
CA VAL A 215 7.22 -13.70 -2.52
C VAL A 215 7.00 -14.90 -1.60
N ARG A 216 7.11 -14.68 -0.29
CA ARG A 216 6.96 -15.72 0.73
C ARG A 216 5.79 -15.40 1.66
N LEU A 217 5.03 -16.43 1.99
CA LEU A 217 4.07 -16.35 3.08
C LEU A 217 4.81 -16.35 4.42
N THR A 218 4.92 -15.19 5.05
CA THR A 218 5.49 -15.02 6.39
C THR A 218 4.36 -14.52 7.28
N VAL A 219 3.74 -15.45 7.99
CA VAL A 219 2.50 -15.19 8.74
C VAL A 219 2.80 -14.27 9.94
N VAL A 220 1.87 -13.35 10.24
CA VAL A 220 1.71 -12.69 11.54
C VAL A 220 0.30 -13.08 12.02
N PRO A 221 0.12 -14.31 12.53
CA PRO A 221 -1.19 -14.76 12.98
C PRO A 221 -1.43 -14.09 14.32
N GLU A 222 -2.22 -13.02 14.31
CA GLU A 222 -2.90 -12.56 15.52
C GLU A 222 -4.27 -13.25 15.62
N GLU A 223 -4.76 -13.48 16.83
CA GLU A 223 -5.92 -14.32 17.14
C GLU A 223 -7.22 -13.93 16.41
N GLU A 224 -8.12 -14.92 16.37
CA GLU A 224 -9.51 -14.72 15.97
C GLU A 224 -10.16 -13.55 16.68
N PHE A 225 -10.94 -12.78 15.91
CA PHE A 225 -12.03 -11.98 16.42
C PHE A 225 -12.90 -12.92 17.26
N LEU A 226 -12.64 -13.00 18.56
CA LEU A 226 -13.54 -13.70 19.46
C LEU A 226 -14.81 -12.87 19.47
N GLY A 227 -15.81 -13.35 18.71
CA GLY A 227 -17.17 -12.89 18.90
C GLY A 227 -17.53 -13.07 20.38
N PRO A 228 -18.36 -12.18 20.96
CA PRO A 228 -18.81 -12.35 22.32
C PRO A 228 -19.40 -13.76 22.49
N LYS A 229 -19.08 -14.41 23.62
CA LYS A 229 -19.55 -15.77 23.97
C LYS A 229 -21.08 -15.94 23.85
N ASP A 230 -21.82 -14.83 23.91
CA ASP A 230 -23.25 -14.72 23.63
C ASP A 230 -23.54 -13.53 22.70
N PRO A 231 -23.75 -13.73 21.38
CA PRO A 231 -24.18 -12.65 20.50
C PRO A 231 -25.63 -12.29 20.83
N THR A 232 -25.84 -11.16 21.51
CA THR A 232 -27.18 -10.61 21.64
C THR A 232 -27.67 -10.23 20.24
N THR A 233 -28.78 -10.83 19.81
CA THR A 233 -29.51 -10.45 18.59
C THR A 233 -30.18 -9.09 18.82
N VAL A 234 -29.38 -8.04 18.96
CA VAL A 234 -29.89 -6.68 18.98
C VAL A 234 -30.13 -6.32 17.52
N ARG A 235 -31.40 -6.15 17.14
CA ARG A 235 -31.76 -5.49 15.89
C ARG A 235 -30.92 -4.22 15.78
N PRO A 236 -30.25 -3.96 14.63
CA PRO A 236 -29.43 -2.77 14.50
C PRO A 236 -30.30 -1.54 14.82
N PRO A 237 -29.83 -0.61 15.67
CA PRO A 237 -30.51 0.65 15.85
C PRO A 237 -30.66 1.35 14.49
N SER A 238 -31.69 2.20 14.35
CA SER A 238 -32.08 2.91 13.13
C SER A 238 -31.02 3.85 12.54
N GLN A 239 -29.83 3.88 13.12
CA GLN A 239 -28.62 4.44 12.56
C GLN A 239 -27.54 3.36 12.66
N PRO A 240 -26.91 2.94 11.55
CA PRO A 240 -25.83 1.97 11.64
C PRO A 240 -24.74 2.56 12.54
N PRO A 241 -24.32 1.88 13.62
CA PRO A 241 -23.13 2.30 14.35
C PRO A 241 -21.99 2.42 13.34
N ARG A 242 -21.17 3.48 13.48
CA ARG A 242 -19.95 3.65 12.66
C ARG A 242 -19.24 2.29 12.60
N ARG A 243 -18.77 1.88 11.42
CA ARG A 243 -18.00 0.63 11.19
C ARG A 243 -16.66 0.57 11.95
N VAL A 244 -16.52 1.30 13.05
CA VAL A 244 -15.56 1.05 14.13
C VAL A 244 -16.05 -0.22 14.82
N ALA A 245 -15.74 -1.36 14.22
CA ALA A 245 -16.16 -2.66 14.72
C ALA A 245 -15.77 -2.80 16.19
N GLN A 246 -16.74 -3.28 16.97
CA GLN A 246 -16.57 -3.78 18.33
C GLN A 246 -15.49 -4.87 18.34
N LEU A 247 -14.24 -4.49 18.60
CA LEU A 247 -13.09 -5.40 18.54
C LEU A 247 -12.10 -5.02 19.64
N GLU A 248 -12.48 -5.23 20.89
CA GLU A 248 -11.60 -5.11 22.06
C GLU A 248 -11.19 -6.49 22.55
N VAL A 249 -9.96 -6.94 22.28
CA VAL A 249 -9.29 -7.96 23.12
C VAL A 249 -7.76 -7.79 23.01
N SER A 250 -7.12 -7.39 24.11
CA SER A 250 -5.75 -7.76 24.60
C SER A 250 -5.08 -6.64 25.40
N GLY A 251 -5.50 -5.37 25.23
CA GLY A 251 -5.04 -4.23 26.05
C GLY A 251 -3.55 -3.88 25.95
N SER A 252 -2.77 -4.61 25.15
CA SER A 252 -1.33 -4.40 24.96
C SER A 252 -1.02 -4.34 23.47
N ARG A 253 -0.11 -3.45 23.05
CA ARG A 253 0.31 -3.36 21.64
C ARG A 253 1.07 -4.66 21.29
N PRO A 254 0.74 -5.35 20.17
CA PRO A 254 1.48 -6.53 19.77
C PRO A 254 2.96 -6.17 19.54
N VAL A 255 3.86 -7.03 19.99
CA VAL A 255 5.30 -6.89 19.72
C VAL A 255 5.57 -7.34 18.30
N ALA A 256 6.11 -6.45 17.48
CA ALA A 256 6.50 -6.77 16.11
C ALA A 256 7.53 -7.93 16.10
N PRO A 257 7.25 -9.06 15.43
CA PRO A 257 8.24 -10.12 15.28
C PRO A 257 9.42 -9.68 14.40
N ASP A 258 10.60 -10.29 14.58
CA ASP A 258 11.76 -10.11 13.69
C ASP A 258 11.49 -10.79 12.32
N LEU A 259 10.74 -10.10 11.47
CA LEU A 259 10.32 -10.58 10.16
C LEU A 259 11.50 -10.78 9.20
N ARG A 260 12.56 -9.97 9.32
CA ARG A 260 13.76 -10.10 8.48
C ARG A 260 14.43 -11.45 8.72
N ARG A 261 14.66 -11.80 9.98
CA ARG A 261 15.25 -13.09 10.33
C ARG A 261 14.34 -14.25 9.95
N ALA A 262 13.03 -14.14 10.20
CA ALA A 262 12.08 -15.18 9.83
C ALA A 262 12.03 -15.45 8.33
N TYR A 263 12.04 -14.39 7.50
CA TYR A 263 12.11 -14.49 6.05
C TYR A 263 13.33 -15.32 5.60
N TRP A 264 14.51 -15.04 6.17
CA TRP A 264 15.75 -15.76 5.84
C TRP A 264 15.79 -17.19 6.34
N LEU A 265 15.27 -17.43 7.54
CA LEU A 265 15.20 -18.77 8.11
C LEU A 265 14.05 -19.61 7.53
N HIS A 266 13.29 -19.07 6.58
CA HIS A 266 12.10 -19.71 6.01
C HIS A 266 11.08 -20.10 7.09
N GLN A 267 10.95 -19.26 8.12
CA GLN A 267 10.11 -19.52 9.28
C GLN A 267 8.74 -18.86 9.13
N VAL A 268 7.73 -19.56 9.65
CA VAL A 268 6.42 -18.98 9.92
C VAL A 268 6.49 -18.36 11.31
N VAL A 269 6.23 -17.06 11.44
CA VAL A 269 6.19 -16.40 12.75
C VAL A 269 4.79 -16.46 13.31
N GLY A 270 4.66 -16.66 14.63
CA GLY A 270 3.42 -16.53 15.38
C GLY A 270 3.46 -15.26 16.23
N VAL A 271 2.35 -14.52 16.37
CA VAL A 271 2.24 -13.56 17.48
C VAL A 271 1.89 -14.36 18.73
N PRO A 272 2.67 -14.29 19.83
CA PRO A 272 2.33 -14.99 21.07
C PRO A 272 1.00 -14.47 21.61
N SER A 273 0.11 -15.39 21.98
CA SER A 273 -1.13 -15.13 22.73
C SER A 273 -0.85 -14.61 24.13
#